data_AF-A0A2N1U4P0-F1
#
_entry.id   AF-A0A2N1U4P0-F1
#
_cell.length_a   1.000
_cell.length_b   1.000
_cell.length_c   1.000
_cell.angle_alpha   90.00
_cell.angle_beta   90.00
_cell.angle_gamma   90.00
#
_symmetry.space_group_name_H-M   'P 1'
#
loop_
_entity.id
_entity.type
_entity.pdbx_description
1 polymer ?
#
loop_
_entity_poly.entity_id
_entity_poly.type
_entity_poly.pdbx_seq_one_letter_code
_entity_poly.pdbx_strand_id
1 'polypeptide(L)'
;MAQAWESPADNLIKAAQEDLNNYEKQAESLTPSKKPAITRILRMLPATEGRLKESENPEHPSWKETRKRLNDLNQRLNDLLAGKQADKPAASDPAASPDSEKDRFALDAQRDEDERNLRWLEKLLTNTRGTFDNLDPMTLQNPSEREYASKKLNEMSQVVKKFHNPEKPAIKAVIARVEALHASTQKAFVDAELKGKELEIAKKEAEIKKVAAEKQRQAEEKAAKASAPQDADKKMQAVQKLKEAGSAMPGDSQLAAEPMPEDAYQGSDKAELLELAQSKWNAQHADKKILAKGIAMRKWDRKTVWREDSLDPTKKYKVDFSSIQVWVITKTDEKVATQYTVEISKDHMKNDAFKVYVPEDLNSSGIFKTHMLLQNVK
;
A
#
# COMPACT_ATOMS: atom_id res chain seq x y z
N MET A 1 -48.09 -2.18 17.71
CA MET A 1 -48.17 -0.73 18.00
C MET A 1 -46.81 -0.30 18.54
N ALA A 2 -46.09 0.58 17.84
CA ALA A 2 -44.84 1.12 18.39
C ALA A 2 -45.20 2.11 19.50
N GLN A 3 -44.89 1.78 20.75
CA GLN A 3 -44.99 2.73 21.85
C GLN A 3 -44.06 3.90 21.52
N ALA A 4 -44.58 5.13 21.56
CA ALA A 4 -43.76 6.32 21.39
C ALA A 4 -42.83 6.41 22.60
N TRP A 5 -41.54 6.14 22.38
CA TRP A 5 -40.53 6.19 23.43
C TRP A 5 -40.35 7.64 23.85
N GLU A 6 -40.47 7.92 25.15
CA GLU A 6 -40.10 9.24 25.68
C GLU A 6 -38.60 9.46 25.46
N SER A 7 -38.23 10.71 25.17
CA SER A 7 -36.82 11.06 24.97
C SER A 7 -36.02 10.76 26.25
N PRO A 8 -34.80 10.21 26.14
CA PRO A 8 -33.94 9.97 27.30
C PRO A 8 -33.62 11.29 28.00
N ALA A 9 -33.67 11.29 29.34
CA ALA A 9 -33.46 12.52 30.12
C ALA A 9 -32.01 13.00 30.07
N ASP A 10 -31.06 12.09 29.89
CA ASP A 10 -29.65 12.38 29.74
C ASP A 10 -28.93 11.34 28.85
N ASN A 11 -27.65 11.59 28.59
CA ASN A 11 -26.81 10.74 27.75
C ASN A 11 -26.52 9.37 28.38
N LEU A 12 -26.58 9.24 29.71
CA LEU A 12 -26.34 7.96 30.41
C LEU A 12 -27.52 7.02 30.23
N ILE A 13 -28.75 7.54 30.37
CA ILE A 13 -30.00 6.81 30.09
C ILE A 13 -30.03 6.41 28.61
N LYS A 14 -29.69 7.33 27.69
CA LYS A 14 -29.61 7.02 26.25
C LYS A 14 -28.65 5.87 25.95
N ALA A 15 -27.43 5.93 26.47
CA ALA A 15 -26.44 4.87 26.28
C ALA A 15 -26.90 3.54 26.88
N ALA A 16 -27.59 3.57 28.03
CA ALA A 16 -28.14 2.37 28.65
C ALA A 16 -29.28 1.76 27.82
N GLN A 17 -30.15 2.59 27.23
CA GLN A 17 -31.21 2.14 26.31
C GLN A 17 -30.61 1.49 25.05
N GLU A 18 -29.56 2.07 24.48
CA GLU A 18 -28.87 1.52 23.31
C GLU A 18 -28.23 0.15 23.62
N ASP A 19 -27.57 0.01 24.77
CA ASP A 19 -27.04 -1.29 25.23
C ASP A 19 -28.16 -2.33 25.38
N LEU A 20 -29.26 -1.98 26.07
CA LEU A 20 -30.38 -2.90 26.27
C LEU A 20 -31.03 -3.33 24.96
N ASN A 21 -31.22 -2.42 24.01
CA ASN A 21 -31.74 -2.77 22.68
C ASN A 21 -30.85 -3.84 22.00
N ASN A 22 -29.53 -3.68 22.09
CA ASN A 22 -28.58 -4.64 21.52
C ASN A 22 -28.60 -5.99 22.25
N TYR A 23 -28.75 -5.99 23.57
CA TYR A 23 -28.78 -7.21 24.37
C TYR A 23 -30.10 -7.97 24.24
N GLU A 24 -31.23 -7.26 24.21
CA GLU A 24 -32.56 -7.84 23.99
C GLU A 24 -32.64 -8.49 22.60
N LYS A 25 -32.18 -7.81 21.54
CA LYS A 25 -32.11 -8.39 20.18
C LYS A 25 -31.25 -9.66 20.14
N GLN A 26 -30.12 -9.68 20.87
CA GLN A 26 -29.31 -10.90 20.99
C GLN A 26 -30.05 -12.02 21.76
N ALA A 27 -30.77 -11.65 22.81
CA ALA A 27 -31.49 -12.57 23.68
C ALA A 27 -32.72 -13.24 23.03
N GLU A 28 -33.30 -12.64 21.99
CA GLU A 28 -34.44 -13.21 21.24
C GLU A 28 -34.17 -14.60 20.70
N SER A 29 -32.94 -14.86 20.24
CA SER A 29 -32.53 -16.15 19.66
C SER A 29 -31.92 -17.14 20.67
N LEU A 30 -31.89 -16.78 21.96
CA LEU A 30 -31.24 -17.60 22.98
C LEU A 30 -32.16 -18.71 23.48
N THR A 31 -31.59 -19.91 23.51
CA THR A 31 -32.18 -21.12 24.09
C THR A 31 -31.35 -21.53 25.31
N PRO A 32 -31.90 -22.33 26.25
CA PRO A 32 -31.15 -22.85 27.39
C PRO A 32 -29.84 -23.60 27.03
N SER A 33 -29.75 -24.13 25.82
CA SER A 33 -28.54 -24.78 25.29
C SER A 33 -27.38 -23.80 24.99
N LYS A 34 -27.65 -22.50 24.80
CA LYS A 34 -26.64 -21.48 24.46
C LYS A 34 -26.03 -20.80 25.70
N LYS A 35 -25.64 -21.58 26.72
CA LYS A 35 -25.11 -21.07 28.00
C LYS A 35 -23.99 -20.03 27.85
N PRO A 36 -22.96 -20.21 26.99
CA PRO A 36 -21.89 -19.21 26.87
C PRO A 36 -22.38 -17.83 26.40
N ALA A 37 -23.36 -17.78 25.51
CA ALA A 37 -23.93 -16.53 25.02
C ALA A 37 -24.77 -15.83 26.11
N ILE A 38 -25.57 -16.60 26.87
CA ILE A 38 -26.33 -16.09 28.01
C ILE A 38 -25.38 -15.49 29.06
N THR A 39 -24.34 -16.24 29.46
CA THR A 39 -23.34 -15.76 30.44
C THR A 39 -22.61 -14.51 29.96
N ARG A 40 -22.34 -14.41 28.66
CA ARG A 40 -21.70 -13.21 28.07
C ARG A 40 -22.57 -11.98 28.25
N ILE A 41 -23.87 -12.06 27.94
CA ILE A 41 -24.80 -10.92 28.11
C ILE A 41 -24.92 -10.54 29.58
N LEU A 42 -25.12 -11.52 30.46
CA LEU A 42 -25.19 -11.29 31.91
C LEU A 42 -23.95 -10.56 32.46
N ARG A 43 -22.75 -10.86 31.94
CA ARG A 43 -21.51 -10.17 32.36
C ARG A 43 -21.46 -8.70 31.93
N MET A 44 -22.20 -8.32 30.89
CA MET A 44 -22.21 -6.93 30.39
C MET A 44 -23.27 -6.07 31.10
N LEU A 45 -24.35 -6.66 31.61
CA LEU A 45 -25.44 -5.93 32.30
C LEU A 45 -24.98 -5.04 33.47
N PRO A 46 -23.98 -5.41 34.31
CA PRO A 46 -23.51 -4.54 35.38
C PRO A 46 -22.96 -3.19 34.90
N ALA A 47 -22.37 -3.12 33.70
CA ALA A 47 -21.88 -1.86 33.15
C ALA A 47 -23.04 -0.93 32.77
N THR A 48 -24.09 -1.49 32.15
CA THR A 48 -25.34 -0.76 31.84
C THR A 48 -26.05 -0.32 33.12
N GLU A 49 -26.07 -1.17 34.15
CA GLU A 49 -26.58 -0.81 35.47
C GLU A 49 -25.80 0.35 36.10
N GLY A 50 -24.47 0.34 36.01
CA GLY A 50 -23.60 1.40 36.51
C GLY A 50 -23.96 2.76 35.92
N ARG A 51 -24.11 2.83 34.59
CA ARG A 51 -24.50 4.08 33.91
C ARG A 51 -25.88 4.58 34.34
N LEU A 52 -26.85 3.69 34.54
CA LEU A 52 -28.15 4.08 35.08
C LEU A 52 -28.02 4.65 36.50
N LYS A 53 -27.19 4.07 37.36
CA LYS A 53 -26.99 4.58 38.72
C LYS A 53 -26.29 5.94 38.76
N GLU A 54 -25.45 6.22 37.76
CA GLU A 54 -24.74 7.50 37.62
C GLU A 54 -25.60 8.61 36.99
N SER A 55 -26.79 8.30 36.47
CA SER A 55 -27.72 9.30 35.93
C SER A 55 -28.22 10.24 37.04
N GLU A 56 -28.24 11.54 36.75
CA GLU A 56 -28.77 12.58 37.65
C GLU A 56 -30.31 12.59 37.71
N ASN A 57 -30.97 11.77 36.87
CA ASN A 57 -32.42 11.79 36.66
C ASN A 57 -33.11 10.45 37.04
N PRO A 58 -32.92 9.90 38.26
CA PRO A 58 -33.47 8.59 38.63
C PRO A 58 -35.00 8.55 38.66
N GLU A 59 -35.66 9.68 38.85
CA GLU A 59 -37.13 9.75 38.92
C GLU A 59 -37.81 9.90 37.55
N HIS A 60 -37.04 10.19 36.50
CA HIS A 60 -37.57 10.41 35.16
C HIS A 60 -38.19 9.11 34.59
N PRO A 61 -39.32 9.17 33.85
CA PRO A 61 -39.97 7.97 33.34
C PRO A 61 -39.06 7.10 32.47
N SER A 62 -38.25 7.69 31.60
CA SER A 62 -37.28 6.95 30.77
C SER A 62 -36.20 6.22 31.59
N TRP A 63 -35.80 6.73 32.76
CA TRP A 63 -34.92 6.00 33.68
C TRP A 63 -35.62 4.78 34.27
N LYS A 64 -36.84 4.97 34.79
CA LYS A 64 -37.66 3.90 35.40
C LYS A 64 -37.95 2.78 34.42
N GLU A 65 -38.28 3.12 33.18
CA GLU A 65 -38.49 2.18 32.09
C GLU A 65 -37.21 1.39 31.78
N THR A 66 -36.09 2.09 31.59
CA THR A 66 -34.80 1.46 31.27
C THR A 66 -34.35 0.53 32.40
N ARG A 67 -34.55 0.93 33.66
CA ARG A 67 -34.29 0.09 34.84
C ARG A 67 -35.17 -1.16 34.87
N LYS A 68 -36.46 -1.02 34.54
CA LYS A 68 -37.38 -2.15 34.44
C LYS A 68 -36.93 -3.14 33.37
N ARG A 69 -36.60 -2.67 32.16
CA ARG A 69 -36.09 -3.50 31.06
C ARG A 69 -34.81 -4.25 31.43
N LEU A 70 -33.87 -3.58 32.09
CA LEU A 70 -32.64 -4.20 32.60
C LEU A 70 -32.97 -5.36 33.56
N ASN A 71 -33.88 -5.14 34.52
CA ASN A 71 -34.28 -6.15 35.49
C ASN A 71 -34.98 -7.34 34.80
N ASP A 72 -35.92 -7.05 33.89
CA ASP A 72 -36.67 -8.07 33.14
C ASP A 72 -35.74 -8.93 32.28
N LEU A 73 -34.78 -8.31 31.58
CA LEU A 73 -33.77 -9.02 30.80
C LEU A 73 -32.86 -9.87 31.67
N ASN A 74 -32.39 -9.33 32.80
CA ASN A 74 -31.55 -10.07 33.75
C ASN A 74 -32.29 -11.29 34.29
N GLN A 75 -33.56 -11.14 34.69
CA GLN A 75 -34.39 -12.24 35.16
C GLN A 75 -34.58 -13.30 34.06
N ARG A 76 -34.98 -12.89 32.85
CA ARG A 76 -35.16 -13.79 31.71
C ARG A 76 -33.89 -14.59 31.38
N LEU A 77 -32.72 -13.96 31.39
CA LEU A 77 -31.45 -14.62 31.12
C LEU A 77 -31.07 -15.62 32.22
N ASN A 78 -31.33 -15.30 33.49
CA ASN A 78 -31.12 -16.23 34.61
C ASN A 78 -32.08 -17.42 34.56
N ASP A 79 -33.35 -17.21 34.19
CA ASP A 79 -34.32 -18.29 34.01
C ASP A 79 -33.91 -19.24 32.87
N LEU A 80 -33.43 -18.69 31.74
CA LEU A 80 -32.88 -19.49 30.64
C LEU A 80 -31.65 -20.30 31.07
N LEU A 81 -30.78 -19.72 31.92
CA LEU A 81 -29.60 -20.39 32.48
C LEU A 81 -29.99 -21.54 33.42
N ALA A 82 -31.06 -21.36 34.18
CA ALA A 82 -31.67 -22.37 35.05
C ALA A 82 -32.45 -23.44 34.27
N GLY A 83 -32.58 -23.33 32.94
CA GLY A 83 -33.34 -24.26 32.11
C GLY A 83 -34.85 -24.06 32.19
N LYS A 84 -35.33 -22.98 32.82
CA LYS A 84 -36.74 -22.61 32.80
C LYS A 84 -37.04 -21.98 31.45
N GLN A 85 -37.84 -22.66 30.65
CA GLN A 85 -38.36 -22.10 29.42
C GLN A 85 -39.51 -21.16 29.80
N ALA A 86 -39.36 -19.86 29.55
CA ALA A 86 -40.46 -18.92 29.75
C ALA A 86 -41.60 -19.33 28.82
N ASP A 87 -42.81 -19.51 29.38
CA ASP A 87 -44.02 -19.79 28.61
C ASP A 87 -44.17 -18.68 27.56
N LYS A 88 -43.89 -19.05 26.30
CA LYS A 88 -43.95 -18.14 25.17
C LYS A 88 -45.38 -17.60 25.10
N PRO A 89 -45.63 -16.29 25.21
CA PRO A 89 -46.97 -15.75 25.02
C PRO A 89 -47.43 -16.17 23.61
N ALA A 90 -48.58 -16.84 23.56
CA ALA A 90 -49.12 -17.46 22.37
C ALA A 90 -49.37 -16.40 21.29
N ALA A 91 -48.38 -16.20 20.42
CA ALA A 91 -48.53 -15.46 19.18
C ALA A 91 -49.24 -16.38 18.18
N SER A 92 -50.50 -16.06 17.92
CA SER A 92 -51.28 -16.60 16.80
C SER A 92 -50.62 -16.16 15.48
N ASP A 93 -50.00 -17.10 14.76
CA ASP A 93 -49.58 -16.89 13.38
C ASP A 93 -50.21 -17.94 12.44
N PRO A 94 -50.62 -17.54 11.24
CA PRO A 94 -51.11 -18.43 10.19
C PRO A 94 -49.94 -19.20 9.54
N ALA A 95 -50.21 -20.44 9.17
CA ALA A 95 -49.24 -21.37 8.59
C ALA A 95 -48.65 -20.85 7.26
N ALA A 96 -47.34 -20.61 7.25
CA ALA A 96 -46.54 -20.43 6.04
C ALA A 96 -45.51 -21.57 5.92
N SER A 97 -45.27 -22.03 4.69
CA SER A 97 -44.49 -23.22 4.38
C SER A 97 -43.01 -23.13 4.83
N PRO A 98 -42.45 -24.23 5.39
CA PRO A 98 -41.17 -24.25 6.11
C PRO A 98 -39.89 -24.10 5.25
N ASP A 99 -39.98 -24.21 3.92
CA ASP A 99 -38.79 -24.12 3.05
C ASP A 99 -38.38 -22.68 2.70
N SER A 100 -39.25 -21.68 2.87
CA SER A 100 -38.93 -20.27 2.55
C SER A 100 -38.30 -19.48 3.72
N GLU A 101 -38.32 -20.06 4.93
CA GLU A 101 -37.93 -19.35 6.15
C GLU A 101 -36.42 -19.37 6.39
N LYS A 102 -35.74 -20.48 6.06
CA LYS A 102 -34.27 -20.58 6.20
C LYS A 102 -33.53 -19.59 5.30
N ASP A 103 -34.02 -19.38 4.08
CA ASP A 103 -33.41 -18.46 3.13
C ASP A 103 -33.61 -17.00 3.57
N ARG A 104 -34.75 -16.68 4.18
CA ARG A 104 -35.00 -15.35 4.77
C ARG A 104 -34.04 -15.03 5.91
N PHE A 105 -33.84 -15.96 6.85
CA PHE A 105 -32.90 -15.75 7.95
C PHE A 105 -31.44 -15.60 7.47
N ALA A 106 -31.04 -16.32 6.43
CA ALA A 106 -29.71 -16.17 5.84
C ALA A 106 -29.52 -14.80 5.17
N LEU A 107 -30.52 -14.33 4.42
CA LEU A 107 -30.51 -13.00 3.79
C LEU A 107 -30.47 -11.87 4.82
N ASP A 108 -31.26 -11.97 5.90
CA ASP A 108 -31.26 -10.97 6.96
C ASP A 108 -29.93 -10.95 7.72
N ALA A 109 -29.31 -12.11 7.96
CA ALA A 109 -27.99 -12.19 8.58
C ALA A 109 -26.90 -11.53 7.71
N GLN A 110 -26.92 -11.78 6.40
CA GLN A 110 -26.02 -11.12 5.44
C GLN A 110 -26.23 -9.60 5.41
N ARG A 111 -27.49 -9.15 5.45
CA ARG A 111 -27.83 -7.71 5.48
C ARG A 111 -27.29 -7.04 6.75
N ASP A 112 -27.49 -7.66 7.90
CA ASP A 112 -26.98 -7.16 9.19
C ASP A 112 -25.44 -7.15 9.23
N GLU A 113 -24.78 -8.11 8.59
CA GLU A 113 -23.32 -8.13 8.45
C GLU A 113 -22.81 -7.00 7.53
N ASP A 114 -23.42 -6.83 6.36
CA ASP A 114 -23.09 -5.75 5.43
C ASP A 114 -23.29 -4.36 6.08
N GLU A 115 -24.35 -4.15 6.86
CA GLU A 115 -24.56 -2.89 7.59
C GLU A 115 -23.51 -2.65 8.70
N ARG A 116 -23.04 -3.71 9.37
CA ARG A 116 -21.94 -3.58 10.34
C ARG A 116 -20.62 -3.25 9.64
N ASN A 117 -20.31 -3.94 8.53
CA ASN A 117 -19.12 -3.69 7.73
C ASN A 117 -19.12 -2.26 7.16
N LEU A 118 -20.27 -1.77 6.70
CA LEU A 118 -20.42 -0.40 6.20
C LEU A 118 -20.11 0.64 7.27
N ARG A 119 -20.74 0.55 8.45
CA ARG A 119 -20.48 1.47 9.58
C ARG A 119 -19.01 1.43 10.02
N TRP A 120 -18.41 0.25 10.04
CA TRP A 120 -17.01 0.11 10.41
C TRP A 120 -16.08 0.75 9.37
N LEU A 121 -16.36 0.57 8.08
CA LEU A 121 -15.58 1.17 7.00
C LEU A 121 -15.71 2.71 6.97
N GLU A 122 -16.90 3.25 7.21
CA GLU A 122 -17.12 4.69 7.35
C GLU A 122 -16.36 5.28 8.54
N LYS A 123 -16.32 4.56 9.66
CA LYS A 123 -15.52 4.94 10.83
C LYS A 123 -14.03 4.91 10.52
N LEU A 124 -13.55 3.89 9.80
CA LEU A 124 -12.16 3.83 9.34
C LEU A 124 -11.81 5.04 8.46
N LEU A 125 -12.62 5.31 7.43
CA LEU A 125 -12.44 6.46 6.54
C LEU A 125 -12.41 7.79 7.30
N THR A 126 -13.30 7.96 8.28
CA THR A 126 -13.37 9.18 9.10
C THR A 126 -12.13 9.32 9.99
N ASN A 127 -11.72 8.24 10.65
CA ASN A 127 -10.56 8.25 11.55
C ASN A 127 -9.25 8.49 10.82
N THR A 128 -9.14 8.03 9.57
CA THR A 128 -7.92 8.18 8.78
C THR A 128 -7.90 9.45 7.94
N ARG A 129 -9.04 10.16 7.84
CA ARG A 129 -9.16 11.36 7.02
C ARG A 129 -8.07 12.39 7.32
N GLY A 130 -7.79 12.65 8.60
CA GLY A 130 -6.73 13.58 8.98
C GLY A 130 -5.32 13.16 8.53
N THR A 131 -5.05 11.85 8.45
CA THR A 131 -3.78 11.36 7.90
C THR A 131 -3.76 11.52 6.38
N PHE A 132 -4.81 11.08 5.68
CA PHE A 132 -4.84 11.07 4.23
C PHE A 132 -4.98 12.46 3.60
N ASP A 133 -5.75 13.36 4.21
CA ASP A 133 -5.92 14.75 3.75
C ASP A 133 -4.59 15.54 3.87
N ASN A 134 -3.67 15.11 4.73
CA ASN A 134 -2.36 15.73 4.97
C ASN A 134 -1.19 14.91 4.38
N LEU A 135 -1.46 14.00 3.44
CA LEU A 135 -0.41 13.25 2.74
C LEU A 135 0.36 14.16 1.77
N ASP A 136 1.30 14.93 2.32
CA ASP A 136 2.35 15.59 1.54
C ASP A 136 3.37 14.53 1.09
N PRO A 137 3.82 14.53 -0.18
CA PRO A 137 4.98 13.77 -0.62
C PRO A 137 6.18 13.82 0.34
N MET A 138 6.40 14.91 1.10
CA MET A 138 7.48 14.97 2.10
C MET A 138 7.21 14.12 3.35
N THR A 139 5.98 14.06 3.85
CA THR A 139 5.67 13.22 5.03
C THR A 139 5.79 11.74 4.68
N LEU A 140 5.48 11.38 3.44
CA LEU A 140 5.61 10.04 2.88
C LEU A 140 7.05 9.58 2.61
N GLN A 141 8.04 10.46 2.72
CA GLN A 141 9.45 10.04 2.75
C GLN A 141 9.80 9.31 4.05
N ASN A 142 9.03 9.50 5.11
CA ASN A 142 9.19 8.75 6.35
C ASN A 142 8.64 7.32 6.18
N PRO A 143 9.47 6.26 6.32
CA PRO A 143 9.03 4.88 6.19
C PRO A 143 7.86 4.52 7.11
N SER A 144 7.80 5.07 8.32
CA SER A 144 6.74 4.77 9.30
C SER A 144 5.38 5.32 8.86
N GLU A 145 5.35 6.50 8.25
CA GLU A 145 4.10 7.09 7.71
C GLU A 145 3.61 6.29 6.49
N ARG A 146 4.54 5.87 5.63
CA ARG A 146 4.26 5.02 4.47
C ARG A 146 3.67 3.67 4.89
N GLU A 147 4.26 3.05 5.91
CA GLU A 147 3.79 1.79 6.48
C GLU A 147 2.41 1.96 7.11
N TYR A 148 2.20 3.02 7.90
CA TYR A 148 0.90 3.32 8.52
C TYR A 148 -0.20 3.49 7.47
N ALA A 149 0.04 4.31 6.44
CA ALA A 149 -0.91 4.53 5.34
C ALA A 149 -1.23 3.23 4.59
N SER A 150 -0.21 2.43 4.27
CA SER A 150 -0.37 1.13 3.61
C SER A 150 -1.19 0.14 4.46
N LYS A 151 -0.90 0.07 5.76
CA LYS A 151 -1.65 -0.75 6.72
C LYS A 151 -3.13 -0.34 6.76
N LYS A 152 -3.42 0.96 6.81
CA LYS A 152 -4.81 1.46 6.83
C LYS A 152 -5.56 1.20 5.54
N LEU A 153 -4.92 1.35 4.39
CA LEU A 153 -5.52 0.98 3.10
C LEU A 153 -5.82 -0.52 3.04
N ASN A 154 -4.89 -1.37 3.49
CA ASN A 154 -5.11 -2.81 3.53
C ASN A 154 -6.27 -3.17 4.49
N GLU A 155 -6.34 -2.58 5.68
CA GLU A 155 -7.48 -2.74 6.60
C GLU A 155 -8.81 -2.43 5.90
N MET A 156 -8.90 -1.30 5.18
CA MET A 156 -10.09 -0.92 4.40
C MET A 156 -10.41 -1.93 3.29
N SER A 157 -9.42 -2.37 2.50
CA SER A 157 -9.61 -3.36 1.44
C SER A 157 -10.10 -4.71 1.98
N GLN A 158 -9.66 -5.11 3.18
CA GLN A 158 -10.16 -6.33 3.81
C GLN A 158 -11.63 -6.21 4.23
N VAL A 159 -12.09 -5.02 4.63
CA VAL A 159 -13.52 -4.79 4.91
C VAL A 159 -14.34 -4.87 3.64
N VAL A 160 -13.85 -4.25 2.56
CA VAL A 160 -14.52 -4.25 1.25
C VAL A 160 -14.78 -5.68 0.76
N LYS A 161 -13.84 -6.60 0.97
CA LYS A 161 -13.97 -8.02 0.60
C LYS A 161 -15.03 -8.80 1.39
N LYS A 162 -15.51 -8.27 2.52
CA LYS A 162 -16.52 -8.92 3.37
C LYS A 162 -17.95 -8.54 3.02
N PHE A 163 -18.17 -7.63 2.08
CA PHE A 163 -19.52 -7.30 1.64
C PHE A 163 -20.10 -8.43 0.78
N HIS A 164 -21.30 -8.87 1.12
CA HIS A 164 -22.03 -9.88 0.37
C HIS A 164 -22.74 -9.27 -0.84
N ASN A 165 -23.19 -8.02 -0.73
CA ASN A 165 -23.85 -7.30 -1.83
C ASN A 165 -23.17 -5.96 -2.13
N PRO A 166 -22.05 -5.97 -2.88
CA PRO A 166 -21.31 -4.75 -3.21
C PRO A 166 -22.08 -3.77 -4.12
N GLU A 167 -23.12 -4.23 -4.83
CA GLU A 167 -23.91 -3.40 -5.74
C GLU A 167 -24.95 -2.52 -5.02
N LYS A 168 -25.18 -2.73 -3.72
CA LYS A 168 -26.04 -1.84 -2.93
C LYS A 168 -25.49 -0.41 -3.02
N PRO A 169 -26.30 0.62 -3.39
CA PRO A 169 -25.79 1.95 -3.71
C PRO A 169 -24.88 2.58 -2.63
N ALA A 170 -25.22 2.40 -1.36
CA ALA A 170 -24.41 2.90 -0.24
C ALA A 170 -23.05 2.20 -0.13
N ILE A 171 -23.00 0.88 -0.31
CA ILE A 171 -21.76 0.09 -0.26
C ILE A 171 -20.89 0.46 -1.45
N LYS A 172 -21.47 0.49 -2.66
CA LYS A 172 -20.79 0.90 -3.89
C LYS A 172 -20.15 2.28 -3.79
N ALA A 173 -20.85 3.26 -3.22
CA ALA A 173 -20.32 4.60 -3.01
C ALA A 173 -19.12 4.61 -2.05
N VAL A 174 -19.15 3.81 -0.98
CA VAL A 174 -18.04 3.72 -0.03
C VAL A 174 -16.84 2.96 -0.64
N ILE A 175 -17.08 1.90 -1.41
CA ILE A 175 -16.04 1.18 -2.15
C ILE A 175 -15.30 2.14 -3.09
N ALA A 176 -16.04 2.91 -3.90
CA ALA A 176 -15.44 3.89 -4.81
C ALA A 176 -14.57 4.93 -4.08
N ARG A 177 -14.97 5.36 -2.87
CA ARG A 177 -14.15 6.26 -2.03
C ARG A 177 -12.87 5.59 -1.55
N VAL A 178 -12.91 4.32 -1.16
CA VAL A 178 -11.71 3.54 -0.76
C VAL A 178 -10.77 3.37 -1.95
N GLU A 179 -11.30 3.06 -3.13
CA GLU A 179 -10.50 2.93 -4.36
C GLU A 179 -9.84 4.25 -4.76
N ALA A 180 -10.59 5.36 -4.73
CA ALA A 180 -10.03 6.69 -4.96
C ALA A 180 -8.92 7.04 -3.94
N LEU A 181 -9.13 6.68 -2.67
CA LEU A 181 -8.14 6.87 -1.62
C LEU A 181 -6.87 6.05 -1.88
N HIS A 182 -7.03 4.78 -2.28
CA HIS A 182 -5.91 3.91 -2.63
C HIS A 182 -5.12 4.46 -3.83
N ALA A 183 -5.81 4.90 -4.89
CA ALA A 183 -5.18 5.50 -6.06
C ALA A 183 -4.42 6.78 -5.72
N SER A 184 -5.03 7.67 -4.93
CA SER A 184 -4.39 8.93 -4.50
C SER A 184 -3.13 8.69 -3.64
N THR A 185 -3.19 7.71 -2.73
CA THR A 185 -2.06 7.36 -1.87
C THR A 185 -0.93 6.72 -2.68
N GLN A 186 -1.25 5.83 -3.61
CA GLN A 186 -0.25 5.21 -4.48
C GLN A 186 0.46 6.26 -5.33
N LYS A 187 -0.27 7.23 -5.86
CA LYS A 187 0.31 8.38 -6.57
C LYS A 187 1.26 9.17 -5.66
N ALA A 188 0.80 9.51 -4.45
CA ALA A 188 1.61 10.23 -3.48
C ALA A 188 2.89 9.47 -3.08
N PHE A 189 2.85 8.13 -3.00
CA PHE A 189 4.05 7.31 -2.79
C PHE A 189 5.05 7.43 -3.94
N VAL A 190 4.59 7.44 -5.19
CA VAL A 190 5.47 7.61 -6.36
C VAL A 190 6.08 9.00 -6.36
N ASP A 191 5.26 10.03 -6.12
CA ASP A 191 5.70 11.43 -6.07
C ASP A 191 6.75 11.65 -4.95
N ALA A 192 6.54 11.04 -3.77
CA ALA A 192 7.49 11.09 -2.66
C ALA A 192 8.84 10.45 -3.01
N GLU A 193 8.82 9.32 -3.74
CA GLU A 193 10.02 8.63 -4.17
C GLU A 193 10.80 9.42 -5.24
N LEU A 194 10.09 10.00 -6.21
CA LEU A 194 10.69 10.88 -7.22
C LEU A 194 11.37 12.08 -6.56
N LYS A 195 10.66 12.76 -5.65
CA LYS A 195 11.19 13.90 -4.89
C LYS A 195 12.40 13.52 -4.01
N GLY A 196 12.39 12.31 -3.46
CA GLY A 196 13.52 11.76 -2.72
C GLY A 196 14.76 11.62 -3.60
N LYS A 197 14.59 11.09 -4.82
CA LYS A 197 15.66 10.96 -5.83
C LYS A 197 16.16 12.33 -6.29
N GLU A 198 15.27 13.29 -6.54
CA GLU A 198 15.64 14.67 -6.90
C GLU A 198 16.51 15.33 -5.82
N LEU A 199 16.16 15.17 -4.54
CA LEU A 199 16.96 15.69 -3.43
C LEU A 199 18.33 15.01 -3.33
N GLU A 200 18.41 13.71 -3.59
CA GLU A 200 19.68 12.99 -3.61
C GLU A 200 20.58 13.47 -4.75
N ILE A 201 20.03 13.68 -5.94
CA ILE A 201 20.74 14.25 -7.10
C ILE A 201 21.24 15.65 -6.75
N ALA A 202 20.38 16.52 -6.21
CA ALA A 202 20.77 17.87 -5.81
C ALA A 202 21.89 17.88 -4.76
N LYS A 203 21.87 16.94 -3.80
CA LYS A 203 22.96 16.76 -2.82
C LYS A 203 24.26 16.34 -3.49
N LYS A 204 24.23 15.37 -4.41
CA LYS A 204 25.41 14.93 -5.18
C LYS A 204 25.97 16.07 -6.04
N GLU A 205 25.12 16.83 -6.71
CA GLU A 205 25.53 18.01 -7.48
C GLU A 205 26.20 19.08 -6.60
N ALA A 206 25.65 19.34 -5.41
CA ALA A 206 26.23 20.27 -4.45
C ALA A 206 27.60 19.79 -3.95
N GLU A 207 27.75 18.48 -3.70
CA GLU A 207 29.03 17.87 -3.31
C GLU A 207 30.07 17.95 -4.43
N ILE A 208 29.68 17.66 -5.68
CA ILE A 208 30.54 17.82 -6.86
C ILE A 208 30.99 19.27 -7.00
N LYS A 209 30.08 20.24 -6.87
CA LYS A 209 30.41 21.68 -6.91
C LYS A 209 31.40 22.06 -5.79
N LYS A 210 31.22 21.52 -4.58
CA LYS A 210 32.13 21.75 -3.46
C LYS A 210 33.53 21.18 -3.72
N VAL A 211 33.61 19.94 -4.22
CA VAL A 211 34.89 19.30 -4.58
C VAL A 211 35.58 20.04 -5.73
N ALA A 212 34.83 20.50 -6.72
CA ALA A 212 35.36 21.29 -7.83
C ALA A 212 35.93 22.63 -7.34
N ALA A 213 35.22 23.34 -6.46
CA ALA A 213 35.70 24.58 -5.86
C ALA A 213 36.97 24.38 -5.02
N GLU A 214 37.03 23.31 -4.23
CA GLU A 214 38.22 22.94 -3.44
C GLU A 214 39.43 22.66 -4.35
N LYS A 215 39.24 21.89 -5.43
CA LYS A 215 40.29 21.63 -6.42
C LYS A 215 40.76 22.90 -7.13
N GLN A 216 39.83 23.80 -7.46
CA GLN A 216 40.16 25.09 -8.06
C GLN A 216 41.03 25.92 -7.11
N ARG A 217 40.64 26.02 -5.83
CA ARG A 217 41.42 26.73 -4.81
C ARG A 217 42.82 26.14 -4.64
N GLN A 218 42.96 24.81 -4.63
CA GLN A 218 44.26 24.14 -4.59
C GLN A 218 45.12 24.41 -5.84
N ALA A 219 44.50 24.50 -7.02
CA ALA A 219 45.18 24.83 -8.27
C ALA A 219 45.67 26.29 -8.29
N GLU A 220 44.83 27.22 -7.81
CA GLU A 220 45.18 28.64 -7.64
C GLU A 220 46.31 28.82 -6.62
N GLU A 221 46.27 28.09 -5.50
CA GLU A 221 47.32 28.14 -4.47
C GLU A 221 48.66 27.56 -4.95
N LYS A 222 48.62 26.48 -5.77
CA LYS A 222 49.81 25.96 -6.47
C LYS A 222 50.34 26.93 -7.53
N ALA A 223 49.45 27.60 -8.26
CA ALA A 223 49.83 28.58 -9.27
C ALA A 223 50.45 29.84 -8.64
N ALA A 224 49.94 30.29 -7.50
CA ALA A 224 50.48 31.42 -6.75
C ALA A 224 51.90 31.14 -6.19
N LYS A 225 52.22 29.88 -5.89
CA LYS A 225 53.58 29.44 -5.48
C LYS A 225 54.54 29.22 -6.67
N ALA A 226 54.04 29.23 -7.90
CA ALA A 226 54.81 29.03 -9.13
C ALA A 226 54.84 30.31 -9.98
N SER A 227 55.39 31.39 -9.43
CA SER A 227 55.59 32.63 -10.17
C SER A 227 56.87 32.56 -11.04
N ALA A 228 56.67 32.33 -12.33
CA ALA A 228 57.29 33.12 -13.41
C ALA A 228 56.19 33.43 -14.46
N PRO A 229 56.10 34.65 -15.00
CA PRO A 229 54.85 35.17 -15.57
C PRO A 229 54.80 35.01 -17.09
N GLN A 230 54.01 34.06 -17.61
CA GLN A 230 53.53 34.13 -19.02
C GLN A 230 52.32 33.24 -19.40
N ASP A 231 51.78 32.38 -18.53
CA ASP A 231 50.80 31.33 -18.93
C ASP A 231 49.43 31.40 -18.20
N ALA A 232 48.92 32.60 -17.90
CA ALA A 232 47.62 32.75 -17.21
C ALA A 232 46.40 32.57 -18.14
N ASP A 233 46.47 33.05 -19.39
CA ASP A 233 45.31 33.04 -20.32
C ASP A 233 44.96 31.65 -20.87
N LYS A 234 45.97 30.77 -21.09
CA LYS A 234 45.71 29.40 -21.54
C LYS A 234 45.01 28.55 -20.47
N LYS A 235 45.15 28.90 -19.20
CA LYS A 235 44.64 28.10 -18.07
C LYS A 235 43.18 28.39 -17.75
N MET A 236 42.71 29.62 -17.92
CA MET A 236 41.28 29.94 -17.78
C MET A 236 40.41 29.21 -18.83
N GLN A 237 40.90 29.09 -20.08
CA GLN A 237 40.20 28.34 -21.12
C GLN A 237 40.11 26.83 -20.82
N ALA A 238 41.11 26.25 -20.14
CA ALA A 238 41.09 24.84 -19.75
C ALA A 238 40.08 24.54 -18.63
N VAL A 239 39.91 25.48 -17.69
CA VAL A 239 38.90 25.38 -16.61
C VAL A 239 37.49 25.54 -17.15
N GLN A 240 37.28 26.42 -18.14
CA GLN A 240 35.98 26.58 -18.80
C GLN A 240 35.57 25.32 -19.58
N LYS A 241 36.51 24.67 -20.27
CA LYS A 241 36.30 23.39 -20.98
C LYS A 241 35.98 22.22 -20.05
N LEU A 242 36.53 22.19 -18.84
CA LEU A 242 36.21 21.16 -17.84
C LEU A 242 34.80 21.30 -17.26
N LYS A 243 34.25 22.52 -17.22
CA LYS A 243 32.90 22.82 -16.72
C LYS A 243 31.81 22.42 -17.72
N GLU A 244 32.10 22.44 -19.01
CA GLU A 244 31.22 21.99 -20.09
C GLU A 244 31.22 20.46 -20.25
N ALA A 245 32.32 19.77 -19.88
CA ALA A 245 32.47 18.32 -20.02
C ALA A 245 31.70 17.47 -18.98
N GLY A 246 31.21 18.07 -17.88
CA GLY A 246 30.51 17.35 -16.82
C GLY A 246 29.02 17.09 -17.07
N SER A 247 28.44 17.65 -18.12
CA SER A 247 27.00 17.53 -18.45
C SER A 247 26.71 17.37 -19.94
N ALA A 248 27.74 17.29 -20.79
CA ALA A 248 27.60 17.06 -22.21
C ALA A 248 27.70 15.56 -22.52
N MET A 249 27.05 15.12 -23.61
CA MET A 249 27.32 13.80 -24.19
C MET A 249 28.84 13.62 -24.36
N PRO A 250 29.39 12.42 -24.11
CA PRO A 250 30.81 12.17 -24.37
C PRO A 250 31.11 12.53 -25.83
N GLY A 251 32.20 13.26 -26.07
CA GLY A 251 32.59 13.60 -27.45
C GLY A 251 32.85 12.34 -28.28
N ASP A 252 32.79 12.46 -29.61
CA ASP A 252 32.96 11.34 -30.56
C ASP A 252 34.17 10.44 -30.22
N SER A 253 35.28 11.01 -29.72
CA SER A 253 36.48 10.26 -29.33
C SER A 253 36.31 9.38 -28.08
N GLN A 254 35.47 9.77 -27.13
CA GLN A 254 35.14 8.96 -25.94
C GLN A 254 34.11 7.87 -26.29
N LEU A 255 33.13 8.20 -27.14
CA LEU A 255 32.15 7.22 -27.64
C LEU A 255 32.77 6.16 -28.56
N ALA A 256 33.84 6.51 -29.29
CA ALA A 256 34.56 5.59 -30.15
C ALA A 256 35.27 4.47 -29.37
N ALA A 257 35.60 4.71 -28.10
CA ALA A 257 36.33 3.78 -27.26
C ALA A 257 35.44 2.68 -26.65
N GLU A 258 34.12 2.88 -26.58
CA GLU A 258 33.20 1.90 -25.99
C GLU A 258 32.84 0.81 -27.02
N PRO A 259 33.28 -0.44 -26.80
CA PRO A 259 32.96 -1.55 -27.69
C PRO A 259 31.55 -2.08 -27.44
N MET A 260 31.02 -2.85 -28.40
CA MET A 260 29.77 -3.58 -28.19
C MET A 260 29.92 -4.55 -27.01
N PRO A 261 28.91 -4.64 -26.11
CA PRO A 261 28.96 -5.57 -24.99
C PRO A 261 29.06 -7.02 -25.47
N GLU A 262 29.81 -7.84 -24.72
CA GLU A 262 29.90 -9.27 -25.00
C GLU A 262 28.56 -9.95 -24.70
N ASP A 263 28.12 -10.84 -25.59
CA ASP A 263 26.99 -11.74 -25.37
C ASP A 263 27.47 -13.05 -24.74
N ALA A 264 27.76 -12.98 -23.44
CA ALA A 264 28.51 -13.98 -22.70
C ALA A 264 27.67 -15.16 -22.18
N TYR A 265 26.33 -15.06 -22.17
CA TYR A 265 25.47 -16.14 -21.68
C TYR A 265 25.40 -17.30 -22.68
N GLN A 266 25.54 -18.52 -22.16
CA GLN A 266 25.54 -19.77 -22.94
C GLN A 266 24.48 -20.77 -22.44
N GLY A 267 23.53 -20.33 -21.59
CA GLY A 267 22.45 -21.19 -21.13
C GLY A 267 21.46 -21.54 -22.24
N SER A 268 20.84 -22.72 -22.17
CA SER A 268 19.89 -23.21 -23.17
C SER A 268 18.62 -22.35 -23.28
N ASP A 269 18.28 -21.59 -22.23
CA ASP A 269 17.17 -20.65 -22.18
C ASP A 269 17.49 -19.26 -22.77
N LYS A 270 18.69 -19.05 -23.34
CA LYS A 270 19.13 -17.76 -23.89
C LYS A 270 18.12 -17.13 -24.86
N ALA A 271 17.62 -17.91 -25.83
CA ALA A 271 16.71 -17.40 -26.85
C ALA A 271 15.40 -16.89 -26.24
N GLU A 272 14.83 -17.64 -25.30
CA GLU A 272 13.61 -17.28 -24.57
C GLU A 272 13.80 -15.98 -23.76
N LEU A 273 14.93 -15.83 -23.06
CA LEU A 273 15.23 -14.62 -22.29
C LEU A 273 15.35 -13.37 -23.18
N LEU A 274 16.02 -13.51 -24.33
CA LEU A 274 16.17 -12.43 -25.30
C LEU A 274 14.84 -12.04 -25.94
N GLU A 275 13.94 -12.99 -26.18
CA GLU A 275 12.60 -12.73 -26.69
C GLU A 275 11.73 -12.04 -25.65
N LEU A 276 11.77 -12.52 -24.40
CA LEU A 276 11.04 -11.95 -23.28
C LEU A 276 11.44 -10.49 -23.02
N ALA A 277 12.74 -10.19 -23.01
CA ALA A 277 13.24 -8.83 -22.89
C ALA A 277 12.81 -7.94 -24.07
N GLN A 278 12.92 -8.42 -25.31
CA GLN A 278 12.52 -7.66 -26.49
C GLN A 278 11.02 -7.37 -26.51
N SER A 279 10.18 -8.35 -26.18
CA SER A 279 8.73 -8.19 -26.13
C SER A 279 8.34 -7.11 -25.12
N LYS A 280 8.91 -7.16 -23.91
CA LYS A 280 8.68 -6.12 -22.88
C LYS A 280 9.25 -4.77 -23.26
N TRP A 281 10.43 -4.72 -23.88
CA TRP A 281 10.99 -3.48 -24.39
C TRP A 281 10.07 -2.82 -25.41
N ASN A 282 9.66 -3.56 -26.44
CA ASN A 282 8.80 -3.04 -27.51
C ASN A 282 7.41 -2.59 -27.00
N ALA A 283 6.87 -3.28 -25.98
CA ALA A 283 5.61 -2.88 -25.36
C ALA A 283 5.71 -1.54 -24.62
N GLN A 284 6.89 -1.20 -24.10
CA GLN A 284 7.10 -0.01 -23.27
C GLN A 284 7.72 1.16 -24.04
N HIS A 285 8.58 0.86 -25.00
CA HIS A 285 9.35 1.81 -25.80
C HIS A 285 9.17 1.52 -27.29
N ALA A 286 7.92 1.54 -27.76
CA ALA A 286 7.56 1.19 -29.14
C ALA A 286 8.25 2.07 -30.20
N ASP A 287 8.65 3.29 -29.84
CA ASP A 287 9.39 4.23 -30.68
C ASP A 287 10.91 3.97 -30.71
N LYS A 288 11.43 3.12 -29.82
CA LYS A 288 12.86 2.81 -29.70
C LYS A 288 13.18 1.44 -30.27
N LYS A 289 13.41 1.39 -31.58
CA LYS A 289 13.83 0.16 -32.27
C LYS A 289 15.14 -0.40 -31.69
N ILE A 290 15.11 -1.66 -31.31
CA ILE A 290 16.31 -2.42 -30.91
C ILE A 290 17.19 -2.67 -32.13
N LEU A 291 18.45 -2.27 -32.04
CA LEU A 291 19.51 -2.54 -33.02
C LEU A 291 20.22 -3.86 -32.72
N ALA A 292 20.56 -4.09 -31.45
CA ALA A 292 21.22 -5.30 -30.98
C ALA A 292 20.77 -5.63 -29.55
N LYS A 293 20.87 -6.90 -29.17
CA LYS A 293 20.57 -7.39 -27.82
C LYS A 293 21.44 -8.59 -27.47
N GLY A 294 21.71 -8.79 -26.18
CA GLY A 294 22.50 -9.91 -25.69
C GLY A 294 22.52 -9.95 -24.16
N ILE A 295 23.27 -10.88 -23.59
CA ILE A 295 23.32 -11.08 -22.14
C ILE A 295 24.78 -11.03 -21.68
N ALA A 296 25.14 -9.98 -20.92
CA ALA A 296 26.50 -9.78 -20.44
C ALA A 296 26.89 -10.79 -19.33
N MET A 297 25.92 -11.37 -18.65
CA MET A 297 26.16 -12.31 -17.56
C MET A 297 26.39 -13.73 -18.07
N ARG A 298 27.46 -14.39 -17.63
CA ARG A 298 27.79 -15.78 -18.03
C ARG A 298 26.85 -16.83 -17.44
N LYS A 299 26.20 -16.52 -16.31
CA LYS A 299 25.29 -17.39 -15.57
C LYS A 299 24.28 -16.55 -14.79
N TRP A 300 23.21 -17.18 -14.35
CA TRP A 300 22.27 -16.62 -13.38
C TRP A 300 22.97 -16.25 -12.05
N ASP A 301 22.64 -15.08 -11.49
CA ASP A 301 23.00 -14.70 -10.12
C ASP A 301 21.87 -15.11 -9.17
N ARG A 302 22.02 -16.26 -8.48
CA ARG A 302 21.03 -16.78 -7.54
C ARG A 302 21.26 -16.23 -6.14
N LYS A 303 20.21 -15.71 -5.53
CA LYS A 303 20.19 -15.22 -4.14
C LYS A 303 19.10 -15.92 -3.36
N THR A 304 19.51 -16.54 -2.26
CA THR A 304 18.61 -17.13 -1.27
C THR A 304 18.80 -16.41 0.05
N VAL A 305 17.81 -15.65 0.50
CA VAL A 305 17.88 -14.83 1.71
C VAL A 305 16.61 -14.97 2.54
N TRP A 306 16.76 -14.88 3.85
CA TRP A 306 15.62 -14.67 4.74
C TRP A 306 15.40 -13.16 4.87
N ARG A 307 14.17 -12.71 4.61
CA ARG A 307 13.74 -11.33 4.81
C ARG A 307 12.79 -11.27 5.99
N GLU A 308 12.80 -10.15 6.68
CA GLU A 308 11.82 -9.84 7.71
C GLU A 308 10.54 -9.32 7.05
N ASP A 309 9.40 -9.78 7.53
CA ASP A 309 8.11 -9.24 7.12
C ASP A 309 8.04 -7.77 7.54
N SER A 310 7.73 -6.88 6.59
CA SER A 310 7.69 -5.45 6.86
C SER A 310 6.65 -5.07 7.90
N LEU A 311 5.60 -5.89 8.09
CA LEU A 311 4.52 -5.64 9.05
C LEU A 311 4.76 -6.33 10.41
N ASP A 312 5.69 -7.28 10.46
CA ASP A 312 5.99 -8.06 11.66
C ASP A 312 7.45 -8.56 11.61
N PRO A 313 8.41 -7.79 12.14
CA PRO A 313 9.84 -8.13 12.07
C PRO A 313 10.20 -9.47 12.73
N THR A 314 9.30 -10.02 13.57
CA THR A 314 9.48 -11.34 14.18
C THR A 314 9.20 -12.48 13.19
N LYS A 315 8.45 -12.21 12.13
CA LYS A 315 8.20 -13.14 11.04
C LYS A 315 9.27 -12.99 9.97
N LYS A 316 9.95 -14.11 9.69
CA LYS A 316 10.92 -14.20 8.59
C LYS A 316 10.32 -15.04 7.48
N TYR A 317 10.46 -14.57 6.24
CA TYR A 317 10.11 -15.33 5.06
C TYR A 317 11.33 -15.54 4.17
N LYS A 318 11.38 -16.70 3.52
CA LYS A 318 12.46 -17.03 2.62
C LYS A 318 12.17 -16.47 1.23
N VAL A 319 13.15 -15.80 0.65
CA VAL A 319 13.15 -15.40 -0.75
C VAL A 319 14.26 -16.17 -1.46
N ASP A 320 13.93 -16.77 -2.59
CA ASP A 320 14.86 -17.50 -3.43
C ASP A 320 14.61 -17.09 -4.88
N PHE A 321 15.53 -16.34 -5.46
CA PHE A 321 15.39 -15.83 -6.82
C PHE A 321 16.73 -15.85 -7.54
N SER A 322 16.68 -15.96 -8.87
CA SER A 322 17.83 -15.75 -9.73
C SER A 322 17.60 -14.53 -10.61
N SER A 323 18.63 -13.71 -10.83
CA SER A 323 18.58 -12.55 -11.74
C SER A 323 19.60 -12.68 -12.87
N ILE A 324 19.25 -12.14 -14.04
CA ILE A 324 20.12 -12.01 -15.19
C ILE A 324 19.85 -10.69 -15.92
N GLN A 325 20.88 -10.09 -16.50
CA GLN A 325 20.80 -8.80 -17.18
C GLN A 325 20.96 -8.97 -18.69
N VAL A 326 19.90 -8.63 -19.41
CA VAL A 326 19.91 -8.49 -20.87
C VAL A 326 20.27 -7.04 -21.19
N TRP A 327 21.22 -6.82 -22.08
CA TRP A 327 21.45 -5.49 -22.64
C TRP A 327 20.68 -5.36 -23.96
N VAL A 328 20.16 -4.16 -24.21
CA VAL A 328 19.52 -3.78 -25.47
C VAL A 328 20.13 -2.47 -25.95
N ILE A 329 20.45 -2.38 -27.24
CA ILE A 329 21.04 -1.20 -27.85
C ILE A 329 20.02 -0.59 -28.80
N THR A 330 19.78 0.71 -28.67
CA THR A 330 18.85 1.46 -29.53
C THR A 330 19.52 2.67 -30.14
N LYS A 331 19.04 3.10 -31.31
CA LYS A 331 19.52 4.33 -31.95
C LYS A 331 19.01 5.52 -31.15
N THR A 332 19.93 6.39 -30.71
CA THR A 332 19.58 7.63 -30.00
C THR A 332 19.70 8.84 -30.92
N ASP A 333 20.71 8.84 -31.80
CA ASP A 333 20.92 9.86 -32.82
C ASP A 333 21.58 9.23 -34.07
N GLU A 334 21.88 10.01 -35.11
CA GLU A 334 22.51 9.57 -36.36
C GLU A 334 23.85 8.87 -36.15
N LYS A 335 24.63 9.28 -35.15
CA LYS A 335 25.96 8.74 -34.86
C LYS A 335 26.04 7.94 -33.56
N VAL A 336 25.01 7.99 -32.71
CA VAL A 336 25.08 7.46 -31.34
C VAL A 336 24.00 6.41 -31.11
N ALA A 337 24.43 5.27 -30.57
CA ALA A 337 23.56 4.27 -30.00
C ALA A 337 23.69 4.27 -28.47
N THR A 338 22.62 3.93 -27.77
CA THR A 338 22.60 3.83 -26.31
C THR A 338 22.22 2.41 -25.91
N GLN A 339 23.05 1.83 -25.06
CA GLN A 339 22.79 0.59 -24.36
C GLN A 339 21.96 0.85 -23.10
N TYR A 340 20.92 0.05 -22.93
CA TYR A 340 20.11 -0.05 -21.72
C TYR A 340 20.15 -1.47 -21.18
N THR A 341 19.88 -1.62 -19.89
CA THR A 341 19.77 -2.92 -19.23
C THR A 341 18.31 -3.25 -18.95
N VAL A 342 17.93 -4.48 -19.30
CA VAL A 342 16.66 -5.13 -18.95
C VAL A 342 16.99 -6.23 -17.95
N GLU A 343 16.42 -6.15 -16.75
CA GLU A 343 16.63 -7.16 -15.72
C GLU A 343 15.54 -8.23 -15.79
N ILE A 344 15.93 -9.50 -15.85
CA ILE A 344 15.02 -10.63 -15.76
C ILE A 344 15.32 -11.36 -14.46
N SER A 345 14.27 -11.65 -13.69
CA SER A 345 14.37 -12.50 -12.50
C SER A 345 13.44 -13.70 -12.57
N LYS A 346 13.89 -14.82 -11.99
CA LYS A 346 13.13 -16.05 -11.77
C LYS A 346 12.85 -16.18 -10.27
N ASP A 347 11.59 -16.31 -9.88
CA ASP A 347 11.16 -16.54 -8.50
C ASP A 347 11.03 -18.04 -8.23
N HIS A 348 12.04 -18.64 -7.59
CA HIS A 348 12.08 -20.09 -7.32
C HIS A 348 11.04 -20.52 -6.29
N MET A 349 10.47 -19.58 -5.52
CA MET A 349 9.37 -19.86 -4.59
C MET A 349 8.01 -19.91 -5.31
N LYS A 350 7.95 -19.53 -6.60
CA LYS A 350 6.74 -19.47 -7.41
C LYS A 350 6.87 -20.25 -8.72
N ASN A 351 7.39 -21.48 -8.64
CA ASN A 351 7.57 -22.36 -9.81
C ASN A 351 8.37 -21.68 -10.94
N ASP A 352 9.47 -21.00 -10.58
CA ASP A 352 10.35 -20.29 -11.50
C ASP A 352 9.67 -19.19 -12.32
N ALA A 353 8.62 -18.57 -11.80
CA ALA A 353 7.92 -17.49 -12.48
C ALA A 353 8.86 -16.32 -12.83
N PHE A 354 8.83 -15.91 -14.10
CA PHE A 354 9.62 -14.80 -14.61
C PHE A 354 9.03 -13.44 -14.26
N LYS A 355 9.91 -12.48 -13.94
CA LYS A 355 9.62 -11.05 -13.91
C LYS A 355 10.65 -10.32 -14.75
N VAL A 356 10.18 -9.36 -15.53
CA VAL A 356 11.01 -8.57 -16.44
C VAL A 356 10.85 -7.11 -16.07
N TYR A 357 11.96 -6.45 -15.79
CA TYR A 357 12.01 -5.03 -15.49
C TYR A 357 12.67 -4.31 -16.65
N VAL A 358 11.88 -3.47 -17.33
CA VAL A 358 12.33 -2.53 -18.34
C VAL A 358 12.18 -1.13 -17.74
N PRO A 359 13.20 -0.26 -17.80
CA PRO A 359 13.10 1.08 -17.25
C PRO A 359 11.97 1.89 -17.89
N GLU A 360 11.16 2.58 -17.10
CA GLU A 360 10.01 3.36 -17.58
C GLU A 360 10.39 4.67 -18.27
N ASP A 361 11.28 5.44 -17.66
CA ASP A 361 11.73 6.72 -18.21
C ASP A 361 13.19 6.62 -18.62
N LEU A 362 13.47 6.43 -19.92
CA LEU A 362 14.82 6.34 -20.47
C LEU A 362 15.67 7.60 -20.27
N ASN A 363 15.13 8.70 -19.72
CA ASN A 363 15.89 9.90 -19.37
C ASN A 363 16.25 9.98 -17.89
N SER A 364 15.68 9.12 -17.04
CA SER A 364 15.95 9.10 -15.62
C SER A 364 17.44 8.91 -15.31
N SER A 365 17.96 9.67 -14.35
CA SER A 365 19.33 9.58 -13.85
C SER A 365 19.61 8.28 -13.08
N GLY A 366 18.56 7.55 -12.67
CA GLY A 366 18.67 6.25 -12.01
C GLY A 366 18.94 5.09 -12.96
N ILE A 367 18.96 5.32 -14.27
CA ILE A 367 19.19 4.29 -15.27
C ILE A 367 20.65 4.32 -15.70
N PHE A 368 21.29 3.16 -15.61
CA PHE A 368 22.59 2.96 -16.20
C PHE A 368 22.47 2.92 -17.74
N LYS A 369 23.20 3.81 -18.40
CA LYS A 369 23.26 3.91 -19.86
C LYS A 369 24.71 3.95 -20.30
N THR A 370 25.02 3.24 -21.37
CA THR A 370 26.31 3.35 -22.05
C THR A 370 26.07 3.88 -23.45
N HIS A 371 26.68 5.02 -23.77
CA HIS A 371 26.64 5.58 -25.11
C HIS A 371 27.82 5.02 -25.93
N MET A 372 27.56 4.70 -27.20
CA MET A 372 28.58 4.21 -28.13
C MET A 372 28.31 4.75 -29.54
N LEU A 373 29.34 4.76 -30.38
CA LEU A 373 29.12 5.10 -31.78
C LEU A 373 28.26 4.04 -32.46
N LEU A 374 27.34 4.47 -33.31
CA LEU A 374 26.43 3.60 -34.05
C LEU A 374 27.19 2.58 -34.92
N GLN A 375 28.36 2.96 -35.46
CA GLN A 375 29.24 2.08 -36.23
C GLN A 375 29.83 0.92 -35.42
N ASN A 376 29.82 1.01 -34.08
CA ASN A 376 30.31 -0.04 -33.19
C ASN A 376 29.24 -1.12 -32.94
N VAL A 377 27.97 -0.85 -33.30
CA VAL A 377 26.88 -1.82 -33.21
C VAL A 377 26.89 -2.69 -34.47
N LYS A 378 27.16 -3.99 -34.31
CA LYS A 378 27.32 -4.95 -35.42
C LYS A 378 26.16 -5.90 -35.56
#